data_AF-A0A9Q7FCW5-F1
#
_entry.id   AF-A0A9Q7FCW5-F1
#
_cell.length_a   1.000
_cell.length_b   1.000
_cell.length_c   1.000
_cell.angle_alpha   90.00
_cell.angle_beta   90.00
_cell.angle_gamma   90.00
#
_symmetry.space_group_name_H-M   'P 1'
#
loop_
_entity.id
_entity.type
_entity.pdbx_description
1 polymer ?
#
loop_
_entity_poly.entity_id
_entity_poly.type
_entity_poly.pdbx_seq_one_letter_code
_entity_poly.pdbx_strand_id
1 'polypeptide(L)'
;MATADSVDVHTGTRAELRCLDITAIGIKKALLWHTVEIRTRRHVETLSCLGEEAATRLATDLHSFINGYLLELIGSDQEALQEVDAKIEPLIEGKRQYLAQADLAQAIASVSGLAAVALSHPLFDADGITAAMEANLPRSLSFLTDPDRRRRYNDEFVATELTRYAPFFDDLDGRSLSDQQRESCIRLEDSNLLIASAGSGKSATMVGKVAYVLDKELYQPEEILFLAYNRTAAQELKERIAHQLGVPPEDLQCKVTTFHALGRGIIELVESRPPQLANWVDHPAGEARVIAKIIEDLMQSDSGFAKVWIELLVLYPKADISASVFDSDADYIRYISARRRGGEASIGAFGGVYVRSLQEQTIANWLWLNSVEFQYERQIATGDEDGTIRHVHPDFYYPASKTIHEHLAIDSDGSSPFANYVEHADSKLAAYKRADLDVFTTKSAQANDGTLLLHLEAELSKREIRFQQRSLEEILKAVEPVVIKHFEKLIAVCIKHIRVGDLTLEMLLERANSLRDKKRAKAFAQAIWKITEAYSRKLKDDKPIDFDAMIANATHLVEEGRYKEPLFPHPHR
;
A
#
# COMPACT_ATOMS: atom_id res chain seq x y z
N MET A 1 26.77 21.37 -37.80
CA MET A 1 27.30 20.06 -37.36
C MET A 1 26.09 19.18 -37.21
N ALA A 2 26.00 18.06 -37.92
CA ALA A 2 24.87 17.15 -37.75
C ALA A 2 24.85 16.66 -36.30
N THR A 3 23.72 16.83 -35.62
CA THR A 3 23.55 16.36 -34.25
C THR A 3 23.62 14.84 -34.27
N ALA A 4 24.36 14.24 -33.33
CA ALA A 4 24.45 12.78 -33.26
C ALA A 4 23.05 12.18 -33.05
N ASP A 5 22.73 11.12 -33.79
CA ASP A 5 21.40 10.49 -33.83
C ASP A 5 21.32 9.20 -32.99
N SER A 6 22.37 8.91 -32.21
CA SER A 6 22.48 7.75 -31.33
C SER A 6 23.23 8.05 -30.04
N VAL A 7 22.97 7.23 -29.02
CA VAL A 7 23.66 7.19 -27.72
C VAL A 7 24.44 5.87 -27.63
N ASP A 8 25.74 5.96 -27.44
CA ASP A 8 26.63 4.81 -27.25
C ASP A 8 26.73 4.46 -25.75
N VAL A 9 26.16 3.31 -25.33
CA VAL A 9 26.20 2.81 -23.95
C VAL A 9 27.27 1.73 -23.79
N HIS A 10 28.08 1.84 -22.73
CA HIS A 10 29.20 0.95 -22.45
C HIS A 10 29.05 0.30 -21.06
N THR A 11 28.33 -0.83 -21.00
CA THR A 11 28.02 -1.59 -19.77
C THR A 11 28.53 -3.04 -19.88
N GLY A 12 29.82 -3.19 -20.22
CA GLY A 12 30.46 -4.50 -20.46
C GLY A 12 30.30 -5.01 -21.90
N THR A 13 29.17 -4.75 -22.55
CA THR A 13 28.97 -4.83 -24.01
C THR A 13 28.62 -3.45 -24.57
N ARG A 14 29.12 -3.11 -25.77
CA ARG A 14 28.77 -1.85 -26.44
C ARG A 14 27.40 -1.98 -27.08
N ALA A 15 26.48 -1.10 -26.70
CA ALA A 15 25.15 -0.99 -27.29
C ALA A 15 24.99 0.42 -27.89
N GLU A 16 24.65 0.49 -29.17
CA GLU A 16 24.30 1.75 -29.84
C GLU A 16 22.77 1.89 -29.85
N LEU A 17 22.26 2.93 -29.20
CA LEU A 17 20.82 3.19 -29.08
C LEU A 17 20.46 4.39 -29.96
N ARG A 18 19.68 4.17 -31.03
CA ARG A 18 19.16 5.26 -31.87
C ARG A 18 18.20 6.13 -31.05
N CYS A 19 18.29 7.45 -31.17
CA CYS A 19 17.45 8.37 -30.39
C CYS A 19 15.95 8.07 -30.55
N LEU A 20 15.49 7.76 -31.77
CA LEU A 20 14.10 7.43 -32.08
C LEU A 20 13.61 6.09 -31.49
N ASP A 21 14.54 5.20 -31.11
CA ASP A 21 14.19 3.90 -30.52
C ASP A 21 14.07 3.98 -28.98
N ILE A 22 14.53 5.08 -28.36
CA ILE A 22 14.51 5.27 -26.90
C ILE A 22 13.14 5.80 -26.47
N THR A 23 12.35 4.92 -25.87
CA THR A 23 10.96 5.20 -25.47
C THR A 23 10.81 5.74 -24.04
N ALA A 24 11.76 5.48 -23.15
CA ALA A 24 11.72 6.02 -21.79
C ALA A 24 13.12 6.09 -21.17
N ILE A 25 13.32 7.06 -20.28
CA ILE A 25 14.47 7.14 -19.39
C ILE A 25 13.91 7.21 -17.97
N GLY A 26 14.33 6.28 -17.11
CA GLY A 26 13.85 6.17 -15.74
C GLY A 26 14.99 6.11 -14.75
N ILE A 27 14.72 6.52 -13.51
CA ILE A 27 15.63 6.32 -12.39
C ILE A 27 14.99 5.34 -11.43
N LYS A 28 15.57 4.14 -11.32
CA LYS A 28 15.21 3.19 -10.27
C LYS A 28 15.97 3.55 -9.00
N LYS A 29 15.23 4.08 -8.03
CA LYS A 29 15.77 4.41 -6.71
C LYS A 29 16.07 3.13 -5.93
N ALA A 30 17.26 3.05 -5.36
CA ALA A 30 17.62 2.02 -4.38
C ALA A 30 18.38 2.65 -3.21
N LEU A 31 18.51 1.90 -2.11
CA LEU A 31 18.96 2.42 -0.82
C LEU A 31 20.38 3.02 -0.85
N LEU A 32 21.29 2.46 -1.67
CA LEU A 32 22.69 2.89 -1.77
C LEU A 32 23.07 3.38 -3.17
N TRP A 33 22.56 2.71 -4.19
CA TRP A 33 22.91 2.98 -5.59
C TRP A 33 21.66 3.06 -6.44
N HIS A 34 21.58 4.11 -7.23
CA HIS A 34 20.53 4.32 -8.20
C HIS A 34 20.91 3.65 -9.52
N THR A 35 19.90 3.29 -10.30
CA THR A 35 20.09 2.78 -11.66
C THR A 35 19.34 3.69 -12.62
N VAL A 36 20.02 4.15 -13.67
CA VAL A 36 19.36 4.79 -14.81
C VAL A 36 18.99 3.69 -15.80
N GLU A 37 17.72 3.59 -16.13
CA GLU A 37 17.17 2.65 -17.10
C GLU A 37 16.85 3.40 -18.40
N ILE A 38 17.42 2.96 -19.52
CA ILE A 38 17.13 3.46 -20.86
C ILE A 38 16.32 2.37 -21.58
N ARG A 39 15.04 2.63 -21.81
CA ARG A 39 14.11 1.65 -22.38
C ARG A 39 13.92 1.91 -23.87
N THR A 40 14.21 0.90 -24.68
CA THR A 40 13.78 0.84 -26.09
C THR A 40 12.58 -0.07 -26.25
N ARG A 41 12.00 -0.13 -27.45
CA ARG A 41 10.91 -1.08 -27.76
C ARG A 41 11.30 -2.56 -27.61
N ARG A 42 12.60 -2.89 -27.62
CA ARG A 42 13.09 -4.27 -27.67
C ARG A 42 13.87 -4.72 -26.44
N HIS A 43 14.47 -3.78 -25.72
CA HIS A 43 15.32 -4.10 -24.56
C HIS A 43 15.45 -2.87 -23.65
N VAL A 44 15.86 -3.12 -22.42
CA VAL A 44 16.18 -2.09 -21.41
C VAL A 44 17.67 -2.17 -21.13
N GLU A 45 18.36 -1.06 -21.34
CA GLU A 45 19.75 -0.89 -20.92
C GLU A 45 19.79 -0.26 -19.52
N THR A 46 20.65 -0.77 -18.65
CA THR A 46 20.73 -0.34 -17.25
C THR A 46 22.13 0.13 -16.87
N LEU A 47 22.22 1.33 -16.32
CA LEU A 47 23.43 1.92 -15.77
C LEU A 47 23.30 2.00 -14.25
N SER A 48 23.84 0.99 -13.57
CA SER A 48 23.79 0.86 -12.11
C SER A 48 24.99 1.50 -11.41
N CYS A 49 25.01 1.45 -10.08
CA CYS A 49 26.10 1.98 -9.24
C CYS A 49 26.27 3.50 -9.28
N LEU A 50 25.18 4.24 -9.49
CA LEU A 50 25.18 5.70 -9.53
C LEU A 50 24.70 6.29 -8.19
N GLY A 51 25.33 7.38 -7.73
CA GLY A 51 24.74 8.21 -6.67
C GLY A 51 23.49 8.93 -7.19
N GLU A 52 22.62 9.41 -6.29
CA GLU A 52 21.35 10.08 -6.66
C GLU A 52 21.58 11.27 -7.61
N GLU A 53 22.55 12.14 -7.29
CA GLU A 53 22.88 13.32 -8.10
C GLU A 53 23.40 12.93 -9.49
N ALA A 54 24.27 11.92 -9.57
CA ALA A 54 24.82 11.43 -10.83
C ALA A 54 23.74 10.77 -11.71
N ALA A 55 22.85 9.98 -11.11
CA ALA A 55 21.74 9.35 -11.81
C ALA A 55 20.76 10.39 -12.36
N THR A 56 20.44 11.41 -11.55
CA THR A 56 19.56 12.52 -11.94
C THR A 56 20.18 13.30 -13.09
N ARG A 57 21.44 13.70 -12.95
CA ARG A 57 22.15 14.45 -14.00
C ARG A 57 22.23 13.66 -15.30
N LEU A 58 22.59 12.38 -15.25
CA LEU A 58 22.67 11.53 -16.44
C LEU A 58 21.30 11.42 -17.15
N ALA A 59 20.22 11.21 -16.40
CA ALA A 59 18.88 11.15 -16.98
C ALA A 59 18.51 12.48 -17.65
N THR A 60 18.78 13.62 -17.00
CA THR A 60 18.54 14.96 -17.55
C THR A 60 19.38 15.24 -18.80
N ASP A 61 20.66 14.88 -18.81
CA ASP A 61 21.55 15.05 -19.95
C ASP A 61 21.08 14.21 -21.15
N LEU A 62 20.65 12.95 -20.92
CA LEU A 62 20.09 12.08 -21.95
C LEU A 62 18.77 12.63 -22.52
N HIS A 63 17.86 13.08 -21.65
CA HIS A 63 16.62 13.73 -22.07
C HIS A 63 16.88 14.97 -22.93
N SER A 64 17.83 15.81 -22.53
CA SER A 64 18.18 17.04 -23.24
C SER A 64 18.81 16.74 -24.60
N PHE A 65 19.69 15.74 -24.65
CA PHE A 65 20.32 15.28 -25.90
C PHE A 65 19.29 14.76 -26.89
N ILE A 66 18.40 13.88 -26.45
CA ILE A 66 17.34 13.31 -27.31
C ILE A 66 16.41 14.43 -27.79
N ASN A 67 15.96 15.33 -26.91
CA ASN A 67 15.09 16.44 -27.32
C ASN A 67 15.76 17.39 -28.30
N GLY A 68 17.06 17.67 -28.14
CA GLY A 68 17.82 18.45 -29.12
C GLY A 68 17.77 17.84 -30.53
N TYR A 69 17.91 16.52 -30.62
CA TYR A 69 17.78 15.78 -31.88
C TYR A 69 16.34 15.80 -32.43
N LEU A 70 15.33 15.57 -31.59
CA LEU A 70 13.92 15.60 -32.00
C LEU A 70 13.52 16.98 -32.54
N LEU A 71 13.95 18.05 -31.90
CA LEU A 71 13.68 19.43 -32.33
C LEU A 71 14.32 19.76 -33.68
N GLU A 72 15.51 19.21 -33.98
CA GLU A 72 16.13 19.35 -35.30
C GLU A 72 15.33 18.61 -36.39
N LEU A 73 14.82 17.41 -36.10
CA LEU A 73 13.95 16.68 -37.02
C LEU A 73 12.66 17.44 -37.31
N ILE A 74 12.03 18.01 -36.27
CA ILE A 74 10.84 18.86 -36.39
C ILE A 74 11.14 20.07 -37.28
N GLY A 75 12.25 20.78 -37.03
CA GLY A 75 12.60 21.98 -37.79
C GLY A 75 12.97 21.73 -39.25
N SER A 76 13.47 20.53 -39.58
CA SER A 76 14.00 20.20 -40.91
C SER A 76 12.97 19.59 -41.88
N ASP A 77 11.85 19.08 -41.39
CA ASP A 77 10.84 18.37 -42.19
C ASP A 77 9.51 19.15 -42.28
N GLN A 78 9.56 20.24 -43.04
CA GLN A 78 8.43 21.17 -43.23
C GLN A 78 7.22 20.53 -43.93
N GLU A 79 7.46 19.56 -44.83
CA GLU A 79 6.40 18.88 -45.57
C GLU A 79 5.55 18.03 -44.61
N ALA A 80 6.18 17.23 -43.76
CA ALA A 80 5.46 16.46 -42.76
C ALA A 80 4.73 17.36 -41.75
N LEU A 81 5.29 18.52 -41.37
CA LEU A 81 4.59 19.47 -40.50
C LEU A 81 3.30 20.01 -41.12
N GLN A 82 3.30 20.32 -42.41
CA GLN A 82 2.09 20.75 -43.12
C GLN A 82 1.05 19.63 -43.21
N GLU A 83 1.49 18.39 -43.40
CA GLU A 83 0.57 17.25 -43.40
C GLU A 83 -0.01 16.99 -42.00
N VAL A 84 0.80 17.11 -40.93
CA VAL A 84 0.31 17.05 -39.54
C VAL A 84 -0.73 18.13 -39.27
N ASP A 85 -0.49 19.37 -39.73
CA ASP A 85 -1.44 20.47 -39.61
C ASP A 85 -2.79 20.12 -40.27
N ALA A 86 -2.73 19.59 -41.50
CA ALA A 86 -3.92 19.15 -42.23
C ALA A 86 -4.67 17.99 -41.55
N LYS A 87 -4.02 17.19 -40.70
CA LYS A 87 -4.66 16.14 -39.89
C LYS A 87 -5.29 16.68 -38.61
N ILE A 88 -4.67 17.65 -37.97
CA ILE A 88 -5.12 18.20 -36.69
C ILE A 88 -6.24 19.23 -36.90
N GLU A 89 -6.19 20.03 -37.96
CA GLU A 89 -7.15 21.12 -38.21
C GLU A 89 -8.62 20.64 -38.18
N PRO A 90 -9.01 19.53 -38.83
CA PRO A 90 -10.39 19.01 -38.76
C PRO A 90 -10.85 18.59 -37.35
N LEU A 91 -9.92 18.25 -36.44
CA LEU A 91 -10.25 17.87 -35.06
C LEU A 91 -10.60 19.08 -34.19
N ILE A 92 -10.02 20.24 -34.52
CA ILE A 92 -10.20 21.50 -33.79
C ILE A 92 -11.35 22.30 -34.41
N GLU A 93 -11.55 22.21 -35.72
CA GLU A 93 -12.58 22.97 -36.42
C GLU A 93 -13.99 22.64 -35.92
N GLY A 94 -14.75 23.70 -35.61
CA GLY A 94 -16.15 23.58 -35.20
C GLY A 94 -16.38 22.98 -33.81
N LYS A 95 -15.33 22.75 -33.00
CA LYS A 95 -15.42 22.33 -31.59
C LYS A 95 -16.38 21.15 -31.37
N ARG A 96 -16.23 20.09 -32.16
CA ARG A 96 -17.22 18.98 -32.19
C ARG A 96 -17.01 17.94 -31.10
N GLN A 97 -15.80 17.89 -30.54
CA GLN A 97 -15.40 16.91 -29.53
C GLN A 97 -14.48 17.51 -28.48
N TYR A 98 -14.44 16.82 -27.33
CA TYR A 98 -13.37 17.00 -26.36
C TYR A 98 -12.05 16.56 -27.01
N LEU A 99 -10.99 17.35 -26.88
CA LEU A 99 -9.71 17.09 -27.52
C LEU A 99 -8.73 16.55 -26.49
N ALA A 100 -8.59 15.23 -26.44
CA ALA A 100 -7.65 14.53 -25.58
C ALA A 100 -6.22 14.58 -26.14
N GLN A 101 -5.23 14.29 -25.30
CA GLN A 101 -3.84 14.22 -25.76
C GLN A 101 -3.65 13.09 -26.79
N ALA A 102 -4.31 11.94 -26.59
CA ALA A 102 -4.24 10.80 -27.50
C ALA A 102 -4.78 11.13 -28.91
N ASP A 103 -5.83 11.96 -29.03
CA ASP A 103 -6.41 12.34 -30.33
C ASP A 103 -5.38 13.07 -31.20
N LEU A 104 -4.65 14.01 -30.59
CA LEU A 104 -3.58 14.74 -31.26
C LEU A 104 -2.41 13.81 -31.60
N ALA A 105 -1.99 12.97 -30.65
CA ALA A 105 -0.90 12.02 -30.87
C ALA A 105 -1.21 11.05 -32.04
N GLN A 106 -2.45 10.58 -32.14
CA GLN A 106 -2.90 9.70 -33.22
C GLN A 106 -2.92 10.42 -34.57
N ALA A 107 -3.41 11.66 -34.62
CA ALA A 107 -3.39 12.47 -35.82
C ALA A 107 -1.96 12.66 -36.37
N ILE A 108 -1.00 12.94 -35.48
CA ILE A 108 0.42 13.09 -35.83
C ILE A 108 1.00 11.75 -36.29
N ALA A 109 0.76 10.67 -35.53
CA ALA A 109 1.29 9.35 -35.84
C ALA A 109 0.77 8.77 -37.17
N SER A 110 -0.34 9.29 -37.68
CA SER A 110 -0.88 8.93 -39.01
C SER A 110 -0.09 9.51 -40.18
N VAL A 111 0.78 10.51 -39.93
CA VAL A 111 1.59 11.18 -40.94
C VAL A 111 2.95 10.50 -41.07
N SER A 112 3.40 10.33 -42.31
CA SER A 112 4.76 9.85 -42.60
C SER A 112 5.75 11.02 -42.57
N GLY A 113 6.91 10.83 -41.95
CA GLY A 113 7.95 11.87 -41.92
C GLY A 113 8.72 11.89 -40.61
N LEU A 114 9.90 12.51 -40.62
CA LEU A 114 10.75 12.61 -39.44
C LEU A 114 10.17 13.58 -38.41
N ALA A 115 9.54 14.67 -38.85
CA ALA A 115 8.86 15.58 -37.92
C ALA A 115 7.67 14.91 -37.21
N ALA A 116 6.86 14.14 -37.93
CA ALA A 116 5.73 13.41 -37.35
C ALA A 116 6.19 12.34 -36.33
N VAL A 117 7.24 11.60 -36.67
CA VAL A 117 7.87 10.64 -35.73
C VAL A 117 8.44 11.35 -34.51
N ALA A 118 9.07 12.50 -34.69
CA ALA A 118 9.65 13.27 -33.59
C ALA A 118 8.58 13.88 -32.67
N LEU A 119 7.50 14.43 -33.23
CA LEU A 119 6.36 14.96 -32.47
C LEU A 119 5.60 13.86 -31.71
N SER A 120 5.56 12.64 -32.25
CA SER A 120 4.93 11.48 -31.61
C SER A 120 5.86 10.75 -30.63
N HIS A 121 7.09 11.23 -30.45
CA HIS A 121 8.09 10.54 -29.66
C HIS A 121 7.76 10.65 -28.16
N PRO A 122 7.77 9.56 -27.36
CA PRO A 122 7.37 9.61 -25.95
C PRO A 122 8.22 10.52 -25.05
N LEU A 123 9.45 10.81 -25.47
CA LEU A 123 10.36 11.73 -24.75
C LEU A 123 10.36 13.16 -25.30
N PHE A 124 9.53 13.45 -26.30
CA PHE A 124 9.41 14.80 -26.84
C PHE A 124 8.89 15.76 -25.76
N ASP A 125 9.61 16.87 -25.60
CA ASP A 125 9.30 17.95 -24.67
C ASP A 125 9.05 19.25 -25.45
N ALA A 126 7.82 19.73 -25.35
CA ALA A 126 7.39 20.94 -26.04
C ALA A 126 8.05 22.22 -25.48
N ASP A 127 8.50 22.22 -24.22
CA ASP A 127 9.18 23.37 -23.61
C ASP A 127 10.52 23.70 -24.30
N GLY A 128 11.08 22.72 -25.03
CA GLY A 128 12.27 22.89 -25.84
C GLY A 128 12.04 23.68 -27.14
N ILE A 129 10.78 23.91 -27.56
CA ILE A 129 10.46 24.68 -28.76
C ILE A 129 10.75 26.17 -28.50
N THR A 130 11.72 26.71 -29.21
CA THR A 130 12.05 28.14 -29.12
C THR A 130 10.98 28.99 -29.80
N ALA A 131 10.82 30.26 -29.37
CA ALA A 131 9.90 31.21 -30.00
C ALA A 131 10.15 31.39 -31.52
N ALA A 132 11.40 31.24 -31.97
CA ALA A 132 11.76 31.30 -33.39
C ALA A 132 11.29 30.07 -34.17
N MET A 133 11.30 28.88 -33.55
CA MET A 133 10.72 27.67 -34.13
C MET A 133 9.20 27.78 -34.16
N GLU A 134 8.59 28.20 -33.05
CA GLU A 134 7.13 28.36 -32.93
C GLU A 134 6.55 29.29 -34.03
N ALA A 135 7.25 30.36 -34.38
CA ALA A 135 6.84 31.26 -35.46
C ALA A 135 6.77 30.60 -36.86
N ASN A 136 7.48 29.48 -37.05
CA ASN A 136 7.50 28.71 -38.29
C ASN A 136 6.66 27.43 -38.20
N LEU A 137 6.11 27.10 -37.02
CA LEU A 137 5.24 25.95 -36.86
C LEU A 137 3.81 26.29 -37.33
N PRO A 138 3.12 25.35 -38.00
CA PRO A 138 1.70 25.49 -38.27
C PRO A 138 0.87 25.81 -37.02
N ARG A 139 -0.20 26.60 -37.20
CA ARG A 139 -0.98 27.11 -36.06
C ARG A 139 -1.65 26.02 -35.23
N SER A 140 -2.03 24.90 -35.83
CA SER A 140 -2.66 23.80 -35.10
C SER A 140 -1.70 23.14 -34.10
N LEU A 141 -0.39 23.18 -34.34
CA LEU A 141 0.61 22.58 -33.44
C LEU A 141 0.69 23.26 -32.07
N SER A 142 0.21 24.50 -31.96
CA SER A 142 0.06 25.14 -30.65
C SER A 142 -0.90 24.39 -29.71
N PHE A 143 -1.77 23.51 -30.20
CA PHE A 143 -2.58 22.62 -29.34
C PHE A 143 -1.76 21.49 -28.71
N LEU A 144 -0.56 21.22 -29.24
CA LEU A 144 0.43 20.31 -28.64
C LEU A 144 1.39 21.05 -27.72
N THR A 145 1.80 22.27 -28.11
CA THR A 145 2.90 22.98 -27.46
C THR A 145 2.45 23.99 -26.40
N ASP A 146 1.22 24.51 -26.49
CA ASP A 146 0.64 25.42 -25.50
C ASP A 146 -0.48 24.70 -24.73
N PRO A 147 -0.23 24.24 -23.49
CA PRO A 147 -1.22 23.55 -22.67
C PRO A 147 -2.44 24.42 -22.34
N ASP A 148 -2.31 25.75 -22.31
CA ASP A 148 -3.44 26.66 -22.05
C ASP A 148 -4.36 26.80 -23.26
N ARG A 149 -3.86 26.56 -24.47
CA ARG A 149 -4.68 26.61 -25.69
C ARG A 149 -5.63 25.41 -25.76
N ARG A 150 -5.12 24.20 -25.55
CA ARG A 150 -5.96 22.98 -25.49
C ARG A 150 -6.94 23.03 -24.32
N ARG A 151 -6.49 23.49 -23.15
CA ARG A 151 -7.35 23.69 -21.97
C ARG A 151 -8.54 24.61 -22.28
N ARG A 152 -8.29 25.82 -22.83
CA ARG A 152 -9.36 26.77 -23.19
C ARG A 152 -10.33 26.20 -24.20
N TYR A 153 -9.82 25.51 -25.24
CA TYR A 153 -10.68 24.82 -26.20
C TYR A 153 -11.59 23.80 -25.51
N ASN A 154 -11.03 22.96 -24.63
CA ASN A 154 -11.77 21.92 -23.93
C ASN A 154 -12.80 22.51 -22.95
N ASP A 155 -12.47 23.59 -22.25
CA ASP A 155 -13.41 24.26 -21.33
C ASP A 155 -14.58 24.90 -22.08
N GLU A 156 -14.32 25.54 -23.22
CA GLU A 156 -15.38 26.08 -24.08
C GLU A 156 -16.25 24.98 -24.70
N PHE A 157 -15.64 23.86 -25.11
CA PHE A 157 -16.35 22.68 -25.57
C PHE A 157 -17.27 22.13 -24.46
N VAL A 158 -16.73 21.91 -23.26
CA VAL A 158 -17.48 21.38 -22.10
C VAL A 158 -18.67 22.29 -21.77
N ALA A 159 -18.48 23.60 -21.70
CA ALA A 159 -19.56 24.54 -21.41
C ALA A 159 -20.69 24.49 -22.46
N THR A 160 -20.32 24.39 -23.74
CA THR A 160 -21.29 24.25 -24.84
C THR A 160 -22.01 22.91 -24.78
N GLU A 161 -21.27 21.84 -24.53
CA GLU A 161 -21.77 20.48 -24.50
C GLU A 161 -22.72 20.24 -23.32
N LEU A 162 -22.42 20.82 -22.15
CA LEU A 162 -23.29 20.80 -20.97
C LEU A 162 -24.67 21.39 -21.28
N THR A 163 -24.72 22.47 -22.07
CA THR A 163 -25.98 23.09 -22.48
C THR A 163 -26.71 22.22 -23.51
N ARG A 164 -25.97 21.67 -24.49
CA ARG A 164 -26.52 20.85 -25.56
C ARG A 164 -27.11 19.53 -25.05
N TYR A 165 -26.43 18.86 -24.13
CA TYR A 165 -26.82 17.58 -23.56
C TYR A 165 -27.55 17.72 -22.22
N ALA A 166 -28.00 18.92 -21.84
CA ALA A 166 -28.77 19.11 -20.60
C ALA A 166 -29.97 18.16 -20.50
N PRO A 167 -30.82 17.99 -21.54
CA PRO A 167 -31.96 17.06 -21.46
C PRO A 167 -31.55 15.61 -21.23
N PHE A 168 -30.43 15.18 -21.81
CA PHE A 168 -29.88 13.83 -21.63
C PHE A 168 -29.46 13.59 -20.17
N PHE A 169 -28.81 14.58 -19.55
CA PHE A 169 -28.34 14.47 -18.17
C PHE A 169 -29.40 14.81 -17.11
N ASP A 170 -30.50 15.44 -17.50
CA ASP A 170 -31.63 15.75 -16.62
C ASP A 170 -32.42 14.49 -16.23
N ASP A 171 -32.39 13.44 -17.05
CA ASP A 171 -33.06 12.16 -16.81
C ASP A 171 -32.19 10.97 -17.21
N LEU A 172 -31.24 10.62 -16.32
CA LEU A 172 -30.39 9.45 -16.46
C LEU A 172 -30.81 8.41 -15.41
N ASP A 173 -31.65 7.47 -15.82
CA ASP A 173 -32.25 6.44 -14.95
C ASP A 173 -33.14 7.04 -13.84
N GLY A 174 -33.99 8.01 -14.19
CA GLY A 174 -34.90 8.70 -13.25
C GLY A 174 -34.18 9.66 -12.31
N ARG A 175 -32.95 10.06 -12.64
CA ARG A 175 -32.12 10.95 -11.82
C ARG A 175 -31.48 12.03 -12.68
N SER A 176 -31.54 13.27 -12.19
CA SER A 176 -30.76 14.37 -12.74
C SER A 176 -29.34 14.34 -12.18
N LEU A 177 -28.34 14.38 -13.05
CA LEU A 177 -26.94 14.54 -12.63
C LEU A 177 -26.66 15.99 -12.26
N SER A 178 -25.81 16.23 -11.26
CA SER A 178 -25.31 17.59 -10.96
C SER A 178 -24.32 18.07 -12.02
N ASP A 179 -24.09 19.38 -12.12
CA ASP A 179 -23.18 19.97 -13.12
C ASP A 179 -21.78 19.34 -13.08
N GLN A 180 -21.24 19.08 -11.89
CA GLN A 180 -19.93 18.42 -11.72
C GLN A 180 -19.93 16.96 -12.24
N GLN A 181 -21.04 16.23 -12.06
CA GLN A 181 -21.18 14.88 -12.58
C GLN A 181 -21.32 14.90 -14.10
N ARG A 182 -22.06 15.85 -14.67
CA ARG A 182 -22.21 16.04 -16.13
C ARG A 182 -20.86 16.37 -16.76
N GLU A 183 -20.13 17.31 -16.18
CA GLU A 183 -18.79 17.68 -16.62
C GLU A 183 -17.84 16.46 -16.61
N SER A 184 -17.91 15.63 -15.57
CA SER A 184 -17.11 14.39 -15.48
C SER A 184 -17.44 13.37 -16.58
N CYS A 185 -18.68 13.37 -17.08
CA CYS A 185 -19.09 12.54 -18.22
C CYS A 185 -18.52 13.07 -19.54
N ILE A 186 -18.50 14.40 -19.72
CA ILE A 186 -18.10 15.07 -20.96
C ILE A 186 -16.58 15.18 -21.10
N ARG A 187 -15.83 15.31 -20.01
CA ARG A 187 -14.35 15.37 -20.07
C ARG A 187 -13.79 13.98 -20.43
N LEU A 188 -13.21 13.85 -21.61
CA LEU A 188 -12.71 12.57 -22.17
C LEU A 188 -11.18 12.56 -22.31
N GLU A 189 -10.46 13.13 -21.35
CA GLU A 189 -8.99 13.04 -21.36
C GLU A 189 -8.53 11.59 -21.21
N ASP A 190 -7.32 11.27 -21.69
CA ASP A 190 -6.69 9.95 -21.65
C ASP A 190 -6.80 9.27 -20.27
N SER A 191 -6.74 10.05 -19.18
CA SER A 191 -6.89 9.57 -17.82
C SER A 191 -7.65 10.58 -16.97
N ASN A 192 -8.74 10.14 -16.34
CA ASN A 192 -9.60 10.98 -15.51
C ASN A 192 -9.74 10.41 -14.09
N LEU A 193 -9.33 11.18 -13.07
CA LEU A 193 -9.51 10.82 -11.67
C LEU A 193 -10.75 11.50 -11.08
N LEU A 194 -11.82 10.73 -10.83
CA LEU A 194 -13.03 11.23 -10.17
C LEU A 194 -12.92 11.06 -8.65
N ILE A 195 -12.75 12.17 -7.93
CA ILE A 195 -12.75 12.19 -6.46
C ILE A 195 -14.16 12.48 -5.96
N ALA A 196 -14.72 11.56 -5.18
CA ALA A 196 -16.13 11.64 -4.79
C ALA A 196 -16.40 11.01 -3.43
N SER A 197 -17.09 11.74 -2.56
CA SER A 197 -17.48 11.31 -1.20
C SER A 197 -18.46 10.12 -1.23
N ALA A 198 -18.67 9.45 -0.09
CA ALA A 198 -19.69 8.42 0.00
C ALA A 198 -21.08 9.01 -0.31
N GLY A 199 -21.90 8.29 -1.09
CA GLY A 199 -23.25 8.73 -1.45
C GLY A 199 -23.36 9.80 -2.56
N SER A 200 -22.26 10.37 -3.03
CA SER A 200 -22.26 11.43 -4.07
C SER A 200 -22.58 10.97 -5.50
N GLY A 201 -23.00 9.72 -5.70
CA GLY A 201 -23.41 9.23 -7.02
C GLY A 201 -22.30 8.78 -7.97
N LYS A 202 -21.12 8.39 -7.46
CA LYS A 202 -19.99 7.84 -8.26
C LYS A 202 -20.41 6.88 -9.37
N SER A 203 -21.17 5.85 -9.01
CA SER A 203 -21.64 4.84 -9.97
C SER A 203 -22.64 5.41 -10.97
N ALA A 204 -23.40 6.44 -10.64
CA ALA A 204 -24.28 7.12 -11.58
C ALA A 204 -23.49 7.96 -12.58
N THR A 205 -22.45 8.67 -12.13
CA THR A 205 -21.55 9.42 -13.00
C THR A 205 -20.83 8.50 -14.00
N MET A 206 -20.32 7.34 -13.58
CA MET A 206 -19.64 6.42 -14.51
C MET A 206 -20.61 5.81 -15.54
N VAL A 207 -21.84 5.44 -15.13
CA VAL A 207 -22.86 4.96 -16.08
C VAL A 207 -23.25 6.07 -17.04
N GLY A 208 -23.46 7.30 -16.55
CA GLY A 208 -23.79 8.44 -17.38
C GLY A 208 -22.70 8.80 -18.39
N LYS A 209 -21.42 8.59 -18.03
CA LYS A 209 -20.29 8.75 -18.95
C LYS A 209 -20.34 7.75 -20.09
N VAL A 210 -20.53 6.46 -19.79
CA VAL A 210 -20.64 5.41 -20.82
C VAL A 210 -21.84 5.67 -21.72
N ALA A 211 -22.98 6.01 -21.13
CA ALA A 211 -24.18 6.33 -21.90
C ALA A 211 -23.96 7.54 -22.81
N TYR A 212 -23.32 8.61 -22.30
CA TYR A 212 -23.02 9.81 -23.09
C TYR A 212 -22.12 9.50 -24.29
N VAL A 213 -21.03 8.76 -24.10
CA VAL A 213 -20.11 8.48 -25.23
C VAL A 213 -20.71 7.54 -26.27
N LEU A 214 -21.63 6.66 -25.88
CA LEU A 214 -22.35 5.78 -26.79
C LEU A 214 -23.48 6.52 -27.52
N ASP A 215 -24.26 7.35 -26.81
CA ASP A 215 -25.33 8.18 -27.39
C ASP A 215 -24.76 9.18 -28.42
N LYS A 216 -23.58 9.73 -28.14
CA LYS A 216 -22.85 10.62 -29.06
C LYS A 216 -22.09 9.86 -30.17
N GLU A 217 -22.12 8.52 -30.17
CA GLU A 217 -21.42 7.66 -31.13
C GLU A 217 -19.90 7.89 -31.18
N LEU A 218 -19.29 8.27 -30.06
CA LEU A 218 -17.84 8.49 -29.96
C LEU A 218 -17.06 7.17 -29.92
N TYR A 219 -17.64 6.14 -29.32
CA TYR A 219 -17.08 4.79 -29.24
C TYR A 219 -18.16 3.75 -29.54
N GLN A 220 -17.75 2.59 -30.01
CA GLN A 220 -18.62 1.41 -30.08
C GLN A 220 -18.71 0.73 -28.71
N PRO A 221 -19.84 0.09 -28.38
CA PRO A 221 -19.99 -0.64 -27.12
C PRO A 221 -18.85 -1.62 -26.79
N GLU A 222 -18.32 -2.32 -27.79
CA GLU A 222 -17.25 -3.31 -27.65
C GLU A 222 -15.90 -2.67 -27.28
N GLU A 223 -15.73 -1.38 -27.55
CA GLU A 223 -14.54 -0.60 -27.19
C GLU A 223 -14.53 -0.19 -25.70
N ILE A 224 -15.58 -0.51 -24.94
CA ILE A 224 -15.73 -0.10 -23.55
C ILE A 224 -15.56 -1.31 -22.61
N LEU A 225 -14.50 -1.26 -21.79
CA LEU A 225 -14.26 -2.16 -20.66
C LEU A 225 -14.63 -1.47 -19.34
N PHE A 226 -15.57 -2.07 -18.60
CA PHE A 226 -15.97 -1.58 -17.28
C PHE A 226 -15.56 -2.58 -16.19
N LEU A 227 -14.74 -2.14 -15.24
CA LEU A 227 -14.23 -2.99 -14.16
C LEU A 227 -14.88 -2.66 -12.81
N ALA A 228 -15.36 -3.70 -12.13
CA ALA A 228 -15.90 -3.62 -10.78
C ALA A 228 -15.11 -4.51 -9.80
N TYR A 229 -15.20 -4.19 -8.51
CA TYR A 229 -14.47 -4.92 -7.47
C TYR A 229 -15.04 -6.32 -7.19
N ASN A 230 -16.36 -6.51 -7.35
CA ASN A 230 -17.02 -7.78 -7.10
C ASN A 230 -18.12 -8.07 -8.14
N ARG A 231 -18.59 -9.32 -8.17
CA ARG A 231 -19.59 -9.80 -9.14
C ARG A 231 -20.93 -9.07 -9.03
N THR A 232 -21.39 -8.79 -7.80
CA THR A 232 -22.65 -8.08 -7.57
C THR A 232 -22.61 -6.67 -8.16
N ALA A 233 -21.52 -5.93 -7.93
CA ALA A 233 -21.32 -4.59 -8.47
C ALA A 233 -21.16 -4.61 -10.00
N ALA A 234 -20.46 -5.62 -10.56
CA ALA A 234 -20.37 -5.78 -12.02
C ALA A 234 -21.77 -6.00 -12.64
N GLN A 235 -22.58 -6.86 -12.02
CA GLN A 235 -23.94 -7.15 -12.49
C GLN A 235 -24.85 -5.93 -12.39
N GLU A 236 -24.82 -5.22 -11.26
CA GLU A 236 -25.57 -3.97 -11.07
C GLU A 236 -25.18 -2.93 -12.13
N LEU A 237 -23.88 -2.73 -12.38
CA LEU A 237 -23.40 -1.79 -13.40
C LEU A 237 -23.85 -2.20 -14.81
N LYS A 238 -23.80 -3.50 -15.11
CA LYS A 238 -24.25 -4.05 -16.39
C LYS A 238 -25.73 -3.77 -16.63
N GLU A 239 -26.57 -4.03 -15.63
CA GLU A 239 -28.02 -3.76 -15.69
C GLU A 239 -28.31 -2.27 -15.89
N ARG A 240 -27.59 -1.39 -15.17
CA ARG A 240 -27.78 0.06 -15.27
C ARG A 240 -27.36 0.63 -16.63
N ILE A 241 -26.25 0.16 -17.20
CA ILE A 241 -25.82 0.59 -18.54
C ILE A 241 -26.81 0.09 -19.59
N ALA A 242 -27.23 -1.19 -19.51
CA ALA A 242 -28.17 -1.77 -20.45
C ALA A 242 -29.53 -1.04 -20.43
N HIS A 243 -30.05 -0.77 -19.24
CA HIS A 243 -31.27 0.02 -19.05
C HIS A 243 -31.15 1.41 -19.70
N GLN A 244 -30.02 2.10 -19.49
CA GLN A 244 -29.78 3.43 -20.04
C GLN A 244 -29.70 3.43 -21.57
N LEU A 245 -29.17 2.35 -22.17
CA LEU A 245 -29.11 2.17 -23.62
C LEU A 245 -30.40 1.60 -24.22
N GLY A 246 -31.40 1.28 -23.40
CA GLY A 246 -32.65 0.68 -23.86
C GLY A 246 -32.50 -0.74 -24.41
N VAL A 247 -31.46 -1.46 -24.00
CA VAL A 247 -31.18 -2.84 -24.43
C VAL A 247 -31.31 -3.82 -23.26
N PRO A 248 -31.68 -5.09 -23.51
CA PRO A 248 -31.58 -6.14 -22.50
C PRO A 248 -30.13 -6.30 -22.01
N PRO A 249 -29.88 -6.55 -20.72
CA PRO A 249 -28.52 -6.76 -20.21
C PRO A 249 -27.74 -7.86 -20.94
N GLU A 250 -28.40 -8.93 -21.35
CA GLU A 250 -27.83 -10.01 -22.15
C GLU A 250 -27.28 -9.57 -23.51
N ASP A 251 -27.86 -8.51 -24.09
CA ASP A 251 -27.50 -7.97 -25.40
C ASP A 251 -26.46 -6.83 -25.31
N LEU A 252 -26.15 -6.37 -24.09
CA LEU A 252 -25.13 -5.35 -23.87
C LEU A 252 -23.75 -5.87 -24.31
N GLN A 253 -23.21 -5.24 -25.35
CA GLN A 253 -21.92 -5.58 -25.93
C GLN A 253 -20.73 -5.02 -25.12
N CYS A 254 -20.96 -4.02 -24.25
CA CYS A 254 -19.92 -3.52 -23.34
C CYS A 254 -19.43 -4.63 -22.40
N LYS A 255 -18.10 -4.75 -22.27
CA LYS A 255 -17.47 -5.75 -21.38
C LYS A 255 -17.50 -5.24 -19.94
N VAL A 256 -18.52 -5.64 -19.18
CA VAL A 256 -18.62 -5.34 -17.74
C VAL A 256 -18.16 -6.55 -16.93
N THR A 257 -17.05 -6.44 -16.21
CA THR A 257 -16.44 -7.59 -15.52
C THR A 257 -15.71 -7.19 -14.23
N THR A 258 -15.12 -8.17 -13.55
CA THR A 258 -14.25 -7.94 -12.39
C THR A 258 -12.79 -8.10 -12.77
N PHE A 259 -11.87 -7.51 -12.00
CA PHE A 259 -10.42 -7.69 -12.19
C PHE A 259 -10.02 -9.17 -12.27
N HIS A 260 -10.54 -10.01 -11.37
CA HIS A 260 -10.24 -11.43 -11.36
C HIS A 260 -10.77 -12.16 -12.61
N ALA A 261 -11.99 -11.86 -13.03
CA ALA A 261 -12.56 -12.47 -14.23
C ALA A 261 -11.82 -12.02 -15.50
N LEU A 262 -11.40 -10.75 -15.58
CA LEU A 262 -10.56 -10.25 -16.66
C LEU A 262 -9.20 -10.97 -16.68
N GLY A 263 -8.48 -11.02 -15.55
CA GLY A 263 -7.16 -11.65 -15.47
C GLY A 263 -7.21 -13.14 -15.82
N ARG A 264 -8.25 -13.86 -15.33
CA ARG A 264 -8.51 -15.25 -15.73
C ARG A 264 -8.71 -15.37 -17.25
N GLY A 265 -9.53 -14.50 -17.85
CA GLY A 265 -9.82 -14.51 -19.28
C GLY A 265 -8.59 -14.20 -20.15
N ILE A 266 -7.73 -13.29 -19.70
CA ILE A 266 -6.45 -12.99 -20.37
C ILE A 266 -5.57 -14.23 -20.41
N ILE A 267 -5.37 -14.90 -19.27
CA ILE A 267 -4.56 -16.13 -19.20
C ILE A 267 -5.17 -17.23 -20.07
N GLU A 268 -6.49 -17.42 -19.99
CA GLU A 268 -7.19 -18.43 -20.76
C GLU A 268 -7.06 -18.23 -22.27
N LEU A 269 -7.14 -16.98 -22.73
CA LEU A 269 -6.96 -16.64 -24.15
C LEU A 269 -5.52 -16.90 -24.62
N VAL A 270 -4.51 -16.49 -23.85
CA VAL A 270 -3.10 -16.57 -24.26
C VAL A 270 -2.52 -17.97 -24.08
N GLU A 271 -2.87 -18.67 -23.00
CA GLU A 271 -2.37 -20.01 -22.68
C GLU A 271 -3.28 -21.14 -23.20
N SER A 272 -4.45 -20.81 -23.78
CA SER A 272 -5.46 -21.78 -24.22
C SER A 272 -6.01 -22.69 -23.11
N ARG A 273 -5.87 -22.27 -21.84
CA ARG A 273 -6.41 -22.97 -20.66
C ARG A 273 -6.59 -22.00 -19.49
N PRO A 274 -7.61 -22.17 -18.64
CA PRO A 274 -7.77 -21.33 -17.47
C PRO A 274 -6.68 -21.60 -16.43
N PRO A 275 -6.29 -20.59 -15.63
CA PRO A 275 -5.42 -20.80 -14.48
C PRO A 275 -6.07 -21.73 -13.47
N GLN A 276 -5.26 -22.60 -12.86
CA GLN A 276 -5.71 -23.46 -11.78
C GLN A 276 -5.61 -22.69 -10.45
N LEU A 277 -6.75 -22.22 -9.95
CA LEU A 277 -6.81 -21.57 -8.63
C LEU A 277 -6.81 -22.62 -7.51
N ALA A 278 -6.24 -22.24 -6.38
CA ALA A 278 -6.26 -23.10 -5.20
C ALA A 278 -7.70 -23.21 -4.67
N ASN A 279 -8.17 -24.41 -4.34
CA ASN A 279 -9.55 -24.64 -3.94
C ASN A 279 -9.97 -23.91 -2.64
N TRP A 280 -9.02 -23.35 -1.89
CA TRP A 280 -9.27 -22.56 -0.69
C TRP A 280 -9.33 -21.05 -0.94
N VAL A 281 -8.89 -20.53 -2.09
CA VAL A 281 -8.86 -19.08 -2.34
C VAL A 281 -10.24 -18.50 -2.71
N ASP A 282 -11.17 -19.34 -3.19
CA ASP A 282 -12.51 -18.91 -3.59
C ASP A 282 -13.39 -18.43 -2.41
N HIS A 283 -13.03 -18.78 -1.17
CA HIS A 283 -13.82 -18.41 0.00
C HIS A 283 -12.92 -17.97 1.17
N PRO A 284 -13.17 -16.82 1.81
CA PRO A 284 -12.34 -16.33 2.93
C PRO A 284 -12.18 -17.34 4.08
N ALA A 285 -13.23 -18.10 4.38
CA ALA A 285 -13.15 -19.17 5.40
C ALA A 285 -12.30 -20.38 4.97
N GLY A 286 -12.05 -20.57 3.66
CA GLY A 286 -11.11 -21.56 3.14
C GLY A 286 -9.68 -21.13 3.41
N GLU A 287 -9.31 -19.93 2.98
CA GLU A 287 -7.98 -19.34 3.19
C GLU A 287 -7.63 -19.24 4.69
N ALA A 288 -8.57 -18.80 5.52
CA ALA A 288 -8.41 -18.75 6.97
C ALA A 288 -8.02 -20.12 7.57
N ARG A 289 -8.70 -21.20 7.15
CA ARG A 289 -8.39 -22.57 7.60
C ARG A 289 -6.98 -23.01 7.16
N VAL A 290 -6.55 -22.62 5.97
CA VAL A 290 -5.19 -22.94 5.50
C VAL A 290 -4.13 -22.19 6.29
N ILE A 291 -4.35 -20.90 6.57
CA ILE A 291 -3.44 -20.10 7.41
C ILE A 291 -3.36 -20.71 8.82
N ALA A 292 -4.50 -21.06 9.42
CA ALA A 292 -4.54 -21.71 10.72
C ALA A 292 -3.74 -23.02 10.73
N LYS A 293 -3.89 -23.85 9.70
CA LYS A 293 -3.14 -25.11 9.56
C LYS A 293 -1.64 -24.87 9.40
N ILE A 294 -1.23 -23.88 8.60
CA ILE A 294 0.17 -23.49 8.46
C ILE A 294 0.77 -23.08 9.80
N ILE A 295 0.05 -22.29 10.60
CA ILE A 295 0.51 -21.87 11.92
C ILE A 295 0.64 -23.09 12.83
N GLU A 296 -0.34 -23.99 12.85
CA GLU A 296 -0.29 -25.23 13.64
C GLU A 296 0.95 -26.08 13.27
N ASP A 297 1.19 -26.30 11.97
CA ASP A 297 2.33 -27.10 11.50
C ASP A 297 3.67 -26.43 11.79
N LEU A 298 3.78 -25.11 11.65
CA LEU A 298 4.98 -24.35 12.03
C LEU A 298 5.21 -24.38 13.55
N MET A 299 4.17 -24.30 14.37
CA MET A 299 4.27 -24.43 15.83
C MET A 299 4.86 -25.78 16.28
N GLN A 300 4.62 -26.84 15.52
CA GLN A 300 5.11 -28.19 15.83
C GLN A 300 6.50 -28.47 15.22
N SER A 301 6.77 -27.91 14.04
CA SER A 301 7.95 -28.25 13.22
C SER A 301 9.11 -27.26 13.33
N ASP A 302 8.86 -26.00 13.69
CA ASP A 302 9.87 -24.93 13.74
C ASP A 302 9.89 -24.29 15.14
N SER A 303 10.88 -24.68 15.95
CA SER A 303 11.04 -24.16 17.32
C SER A 303 11.31 -22.64 17.35
N GLY A 304 11.92 -22.09 16.30
CA GLY A 304 12.17 -20.66 16.17
C GLY A 304 10.88 -19.90 15.94
N PHE A 305 10.03 -20.38 15.03
CA PHE A 305 8.69 -19.86 14.83
C PHE A 305 7.85 -19.97 16.10
N ALA A 306 7.83 -21.15 16.75
CA ALA A 306 7.06 -21.38 17.96
C ALA A 306 7.42 -20.38 19.08
N LYS A 307 8.72 -20.12 19.27
CA LYS A 307 9.19 -19.11 20.22
C LYS A 307 8.65 -17.72 19.89
N VAL A 308 8.88 -17.24 18.67
CA VAL A 308 8.46 -15.88 18.26
C VAL A 308 6.94 -15.72 18.30
N TRP A 309 6.20 -16.77 17.91
CA TRP A 309 4.75 -16.78 17.95
C TRP A 309 4.22 -16.69 19.38
N ILE A 310 4.76 -17.49 20.31
CA ILE A 310 4.40 -17.42 21.73
C ILE A 310 4.74 -16.04 22.31
N GLU A 311 5.92 -15.50 22.02
CA GLU A 311 6.31 -14.16 22.47
C GLU A 311 5.32 -13.09 21.98
N LEU A 312 4.90 -13.15 20.70
CA LEU A 312 3.92 -12.23 20.15
C LEU A 312 2.56 -12.33 20.86
N LEU A 313 2.07 -13.55 21.09
CA LEU A 313 0.73 -13.76 21.65
C LEU A 313 0.67 -13.56 23.17
N VAL A 314 1.77 -13.82 23.87
CA VAL A 314 1.82 -13.76 25.33
C VAL A 314 2.44 -12.46 25.83
N LEU A 315 3.60 -12.08 25.32
CA LEU A 315 4.32 -10.90 25.81
C LEU A 315 3.89 -9.61 25.11
N TYR A 316 3.49 -9.70 23.83
CA TYR A 316 3.12 -8.54 23.01
C TYR A 316 1.70 -8.60 22.40
N PRO A 317 0.66 -8.97 23.18
CA PRO A 317 -0.69 -9.20 22.64
C PRO A 317 -1.36 -7.94 22.07
N LYS A 318 -0.92 -6.76 22.50
CA LYS A 318 -1.38 -5.45 22.01
C LYS A 318 -0.17 -4.59 21.61
N ALA A 319 -0.36 -3.71 20.62
CA ALA A 319 0.68 -2.78 20.21
C ALA A 319 0.83 -1.62 21.23
N ASP A 320 2.06 -1.20 21.51
CA ASP A 320 2.28 0.06 22.24
C ASP A 320 2.11 1.26 21.29
N ILE A 321 0.92 1.88 21.32
CA ILE A 321 0.58 3.06 20.51
C ILE A 321 0.50 4.27 21.44
N SER A 322 1.14 5.38 21.03
CA SER A 322 1.10 6.64 21.78
C SER A 322 -0.32 7.14 21.97
N ALA A 323 -0.66 7.65 23.16
CA ALA A 323 -1.94 8.31 23.42
C ALA A 323 -2.21 9.46 22.44
N SER A 324 -1.16 10.14 21.97
CA SER A 324 -1.24 11.23 20.98
C SER A 324 -1.75 10.82 19.59
N VAL A 325 -1.82 9.52 19.29
CA VAL A 325 -2.36 9.00 18.02
C VAL A 325 -3.89 8.88 18.08
N PHE A 326 -4.48 8.91 19.26
CA PHE A 326 -5.92 8.76 19.46
C PHE A 326 -6.61 10.13 19.48
N ASP A 327 -7.83 10.19 18.94
CA ASP A 327 -8.63 11.41 18.91
C ASP A 327 -9.00 11.91 20.32
N SER A 328 -9.06 11.00 21.30
CA SER A 328 -9.37 11.32 22.69
C SER A 328 -8.73 10.36 23.69
N ASP A 329 -8.55 10.82 24.93
CA ASP A 329 -8.12 9.98 26.06
C ASP A 329 -9.07 8.80 26.30
N ALA A 330 -10.37 8.99 26.06
CA ALA A 330 -11.37 7.95 26.20
C ALA A 330 -11.16 6.81 25.18
N ASP A 331 -10.71 7.14 23.96
CA ASP A 331 -10.37 6.16 22.92
C ASP A 331 -9.09 5.41 23.26
N TYR A 332 -8.06 6.10 23.74
CA TYR A 332 -6.84 5.48 24.24
C TYR A 332 -7.13 4.50 25.39
N ILE A 333 -7.93 4.94 26.37
CA ILE A 333 -8.34 4.10 27.50
C ILE A 333 -9.16 2.89 27.00
N ARG A 334 -10.06 3.07 26.03
CA ARG A 334 -10.81 1.96 25.42
C ARG A 334 -9.89 0.97 24.71
N TYR A 335 -8.83 1.45 24.06
CA TYR A 335 -7.85 0.62 23.37
C TYR A 335 -7.06 -0.26 24.36
N ILE A 336 -6.53 0.32 25.44
CA ILE A 336 -5.69 -0.42 26.40
C ILE A 336 -6.52 -1.30 27.35
N SER A 337 -7.69 -0.85 27.80
CA SER A 337 -8.44 -1.49 28.89
C SER A 337 -9.13 -2.80 28.50
N ALA A 338 -9.15 -3.75 29.43
CA ALA A 338 -9.94 -4.99 29.37
C ALA A 338 -11.18 -4.94 30.28
N ARG A 339 -11.10 -4.20 31.41
CA ARG A 339 -12.23 -3.94 32.32
C ARG A 339 -12.19 -2.50 32.83
N ARG A 340 -13.37 -1.96 33.14
CA ARG A 340 -13.55 -0.69 33.87
C ARG A 340 -14.29 -0.98 35.17
N ARG A 341 -13.71 -0.63 36.33
CA ARG A 341 -14.35 -0.80 37.64
C ARG A 341 -14.09 0.45 38.47
N GLY A 342 -15.14 1.08 39.01
CA GLY A 342 -15.00 2.28 39.86
C GLY A 342 -14.40 3.51 39.17
N GLY A 343 -14.36 3.56 37.83
CA GLY A 343 -13.72 4.64 37.06
C GLY A 343 -12.29 4.35 36.60
N GLU A 344 -11.61 3.36 37.19
CA GLU A 344 -10.26 2.97 36.77
C GLU A 344 -10.30 1.89 35.68
N ALA A 345 -9.49 2.11 34.65
CA ALA A 345 -9.29 1.20 33.54
C ALA A 345 -8.14 0.25 33.85
N SER A 346 -8.37 -1.06 33.71
CA SER A 346 -7.36 -2.08 33.96
C SER A 346 -7.10 -2.93 32.72
N ILE A 347 -5.85 -3.35 32.58
CA ILE A 347 -5.36 -4.16 31.46
C ILE A 347 -5.30 -5.62 31.94
N GLY A 348 -5.95 -6.53 31.22
CA GLY A 348 -5.96 -7.95 31.59
C GLY A 348 -4.64 -8.63 31.23
N ALA A 349 -4.00 -9.28 32.20
CA ALA A 349 -2.85 -10.15 32.03
C ALA A 349 -3.27 -11.63 32.17
N PHE A 350 -2.39 -12.55 31.77
CA PHE A 350 -2.63 -13.98 31.99
C PHE A 350 -2.69 -14.33 33.48
N GLY A 351 -3.36 -15.44 33.81
CA GLY A 351 -3.58 -15.85 35.22
C GLY A 351 -4.70 -15.07 35.94
N GLY A 352 -5.51 -14.29 35.23
CA GLY A 352 -6.62 -13.53 35.82
C GLY A 352 -6.19 -12.25 36.54
N VAL A 353 -4.96 -11.80 36.30
CA VAL A 353 -4.38 -10.59 36.88
C VAL A 353 -4.80 -9.37 36.06
N TYR A 354 -5.00 -8.24 36.72
CA TYR A 354 -5.34 -6.96 36.10
C TYR A 354 -4.30 -5.92 36.52
N VAL A 355 -3.64 -5.29 35.55
CA VAL A 355 -2.52 -4.36 35.76
C VAL A 355 -2.83 -2.95 35.23
N ARG A 356 -2.00 -1.96 35.58
CA ARG A 356 -2.23 -0.55 35.23
C ARG A 356 -1.56 -0.12 33.92
N SER A 357 -0.52 -0.81 33.46
CA SER A 357 0.23 -0.45 32.25
C SER A 357 0.51 -1.65 31.32
N LEU A 358 0.76 -1.39 30.03
CA LEU A 358 1.16 -2.42 29.06
C LEU A 358 2.55 -3.02 29.40
N GLN A 359 3.41 -2.22 30.03
CA GLN A 359 4.74 -2.67 30.48
C GLN A 359 4.61 -3.62 31.68
N GLU A 360 3.73 -3.32 32.65
CA GLU A 360 3.36 -4.27 33.70
C GLU A 360 2.66 -5.53 33.16
N GLN A 361 1.85 -5.40 32.10
CA GLN A 361 1.23 -6.56 31.44
C GLN A 361 2.30 -7.48 30.88
N THR A 362 3.33 -6.91 30.26
CA THR A 362 4.47 -7.66 29.72
C THR A 362 5.21 -8.41 30.84
N ILE A 363 5.44 -7.76 31.99
CA ILE A 363 6.07 -8.37 33.17
C ILE A 363 5.19 -9.50 33.72
N ALA A 364 3.91 -9.22 34.00
CA ALA A 364 2.96 -10.20 34.54
C ALA A 364 2.82 -11.43 33.62
N ASN A 365 2.77 -11.21 32.31
CA ASN A 365 2.68 -12.28 31.33
C ASN A 365 3.98 -13.08 31.24
N TRP A 366 5.15 -12.44 31.35
CA TRP A 366 6.43 -13.14 31.43
C TRP A 366 6.53 -14.01 32.68
N LEU A 367 6.12 -13.49 33.84
CA LEU A 367 6.08 -14.24 35.10
C LEU A 367 5.14 -15.45 34.99
N TRP A 368 3.95 -15.23 34.43
CA TRP A 368 2.99 -16.30 34.19
C TRP A 368 3.52 -17.38 33.23
N LEU A 369 4.13 -16.96 32.12
CA LEU A 369 4.72 -17.85 31.11
C LEU A 369 5.81 -18.74 31.69
N ASN A 370 6.56 -18.20 32.65
CA ASN A 370 7.69 -18.85 33.32
C ASN A 370 7.32 -19.50 34.66
N SER A 371 6.03 -19.66 34.94
CA SER A 371 5.51 -20.29 36.16
C SER A 371 6.03 -19.66 37.46
N VAL A 372 6.32 -18.36 37.45
CA VAL A 372 6.73 -17.62 38.64
C VAL A 372 5.50 -17.20 39.43
N GLU A 373 5.44 -17.59 40.69
CA GLU A 373 4.38 -17.14 41.61
C GLU A 373 4.62 -15.67 41.99
N PHE A 374 3.59 -14.84 41.83
CA PHE A 374 3.63 -13.42 42.22
C PHE A 374 2.26 -12.95 42.70
N GLN A 375 2.27 -11.83 43.42
CA GLN A 375 1.07 -11.14 43.88
C GLN A 375 1.15 -9.67 43.46
N TYR A 376 0.17 -9.21 42.69
CA TYR A 376 0.09 -7.85 42.18
C TYR A 376 -0.58 -6.92 43.20
N GLU A 377 -0.01 -5.72 43.43
CA GLU A 377 -0.52 -4.70 44.36
C GLU A 377 -0.86 -5.20 45.78
N ARG A 378 -0.14 -6.23 46.25
CA ARG A 378 -0.34 -6.77 47.59
C ARG A 378 -0.06 -5.69 48.64
N GLN A 379 -1.00 -5.47 49.54
CA GLN A 379 -0.76 -4.60 50.70
C GLN A 379 0.29 -5.22 51.63
N ILE A 380 1.34 -4.45 51.92
CA ILE A 380 2.40 -4.79 52.87
C ILE A 380 2.38 -3.74 53.98
N ALA A 381 2.51 -4.18 55.24
CA ALA A 381 2.68 -3.29 56.38
C ALA A 381 4.17 -3.02 56.60
N THR A 382 4.56 -1.75 56.68
CA THR A 382 5.92 -1.28 56.96
C THR A 382 5.89 -0.42 58.21
N GLY A 383 6.78 -0.66 59.17
CA GLY A 383 6.92 0.19 60.36
C GLY A 383 7.84 1.38 60.06
N ASP A 384 7.42 2.58 60.44
CA ASP A 384 8.29 3.76 60.52
C ASP A 384 9.06 3.79 61.86
N GLU A 385 10.11 4.62 61.96
CA GLU A 385 11.01 4.71 63.13
C GLU A 385 10.30 5.11 64.44
N ASP A 386 9.13 5.74 64.33
CA ASP A 386 8.26 6.17 65.43
C ASP A 386 7.24 5.10 65.87
N GLY A 387 7.25 3.91 65.23
CA GLY A 387 6.31 2.82 65.49
C GLY A 387 4.99 2.93 64.72
N THR A 388 4.83 3.92 63.85
CA THR A 388 3.65 4.07 63.00
C THR A 388 3.64 3.00 61.89
N ILE A 389 2.52 2.30 61.70
CA ILE A 389 2.36 1.32 60.63
C ILE A 389 1.88 2.04 59.37
N ARG A 390 2.71 2.02 58.32
CA ARG A 390 2.35 2.48 56.98
C ARG A 390 2.04 1.30 56.09
N HIS A 391 1.06 1.45 55.21
CA HIS A 391 0.75 0.44 54.21
C HIS A 391 1.26 0.86 52.84
N VAL A 392 1.93 -0.07 52.16
CA VAL A 392 2.50 0.11 50.83
C VAL A 392 1.96 -0.96 49.89
N HIS A 393 1.82 -0.60 48.62
CA HIS A 393 1.34 -1.47 47.55
C HIS A 393 2.41 -1.51 46.47
N PRO A 394 3.34 -2.48 46.51
CA PRO A 394 4.26 -2.72 45.41
C PRO A 394 3.56 -3.26 44.18
N ASP A 395 4.08 -2.95 43.00
CA ASP A 395 3.53 -3.45 41.75
C ASP A 395 3.55 -4.99 41.74
N PHE A 396 4.67 -5.59 42.11
CA PHE A 396 4.82 -7.04 42.21
C PHE A 396 5.47 -7.46 43.53
N TYR A 397 4.94 -8.51 44.14
CA TYR A 397 5.51 -9.17 45.32
C TYR A 397 5.75 -10.65 45.03
N TYR A 398 6.94 -11.15 45.37
CA TYR A 398 7.33 -12.56 45.19
C TYR A 398 7.35 -13.28 46.55
N PRO A 399 6.36 -14.15 46.86
CA PRO A 399 6.27 -14.79 48.18
C PRO A 399 7.46 -15.71 48.51
N ALA A 400 8.02 -16.38 47.51
CA ALA A 400 9.10 -17.34 47.68
C ALA A 400 10.37 -16.73 48.29
N SER A 401 10.72 -15.52 47.87
CA SER A 401 11.91 -14.78 48.33
C SER A 401 11.58 -13.59 49.23
N LYS A 402 10.28 -13.28 49.41
CA LYS A 402 9.77 -12.08 50.09
C LYS A 402 10.27 -10.77 49.46
N THR A 403 10.46 -10.77 48.14
CA THR A 403 11.02 -9.64 47.39
C THR A 403 9.93 -8.72 46.84
N ILE A 404 10.21 -7.42 46.83
CA ILE A 404 9.41 -6.37 46.19
C ILE A 404 10.00 -6.04 44.81
N HIS A 405 9.13 -5.86 43.83
CA HIS A 405 9.47 -5.36 42.51
C HIS A 405 8.56 -4.20 42.11
N GLU A 406 9.19 -3.05 41.85
CA GLU A 406 8.55 -1.84 41.34
C GLU A 406 8.91 -1.62 39.89
N HIS A 407 7.92 -1.31 39.06
CA HIS A 407 8.10 -0.90 37.69
C HIS A 407 7.92 0.62 37.58
N LEU A 408 9.01 1.33 37.32
CA LEU A 408 9.02 2.78 37.34
C LEU A 408 8.81 3.35 35.94
N ALA A 409 7.81 4.23 35.80
CA ALA A 409 7.57 5.03 34.60
C ALA A 409 8.64 6.14 34.40
N ILE A 410 9.91 5.73 34.31
CA ILE A 410 11.09 6.60 34.18
C ILE A 410 11.83 6.26 32.87
N ASP A 411 12.03 7.29 32.05
CA ASP A 411 12.72 7.23 30.76
C ASP A 411 14.25 7.33 30.91
N SER A 412 14.98 7.16 29.81
CA SER A 412 16.45 7.09 29.81
C SER A 412 17.13 8.39 30.25
N ASP A 413 16.44 9.52 30.13
CA ASP A 413 16.89 10.83 30.60
C ASP A 413 16.55 11.09 32.08
N GLY A 414 15.92 10.13 32.76
CA GLY A 414 15.50 10.24 34.16
C GLY A 414 14.16 10.95 34.35
N SER A 415 13.49 11.37 33.28
CA SER A 415 12.18 12.02 33.33
C SER A 415 11.03 11.00 33.43
N SER A 416 9.84 11.49 33.76
CA SER A 416 8.59 10.73 33.75
C SER A 416 7.51 11.55 33.07
N PRO A 417 6.60 10.93 32.29
CA PRO A 417 5.45 11.63 31.72
C PRO A 417 4.44 12.09 32.80
N PHE A 418 4.57 11.61 34.04
CA PHE A 418 3.70 11.94 35.17
C PHE A 418 4.35 12.99 36.07
N ALA A 419 3.64 14.08 36.35
CA ALA A 419 4.13 15.17 37.19
C ALA A 419 4.47 14.68 38.62
N ASN A 420 5.61 15.12 39.15
CA ASN A 420 6.14 14.78 40.49
C ASN A 420 6.34 13.27 40.74
N TYR A 421 6.26 12.42 39.71
CA TYR A 421 6.34 10.97 39.84
C TYR A 421 7.70 10.48 40.34
N VAL A 422 8.79 11.08 39.85
CA VAL A 422 10.16 10.68 40.23
C VAL A 422 10.37 10.87 41.73
N GLU A 423 9.97 12.02 42.29
CA GLU A 423 10.07 12.28 43.73
C GLU A 423 9.24 11.29 44.56
N HIS A 424 8.04 10.93 44.07
CA HIS A 424 7.18 9.95 44.74
C HIS A 424 7.78 8.54 44.69
N ALA A 425 8.35 8.13 43.55
CA ALA A 425 9.04 6.86 43.39
C ALA A 425 10.26 6.78 44.32
N ASP A 426 11.09 7.82 44.38
CA ASP A 426 12.26 7.87 45.26
C ASP A 426 11.86 7.79 46.74
N SER A 427 10.80 8.48 47.14
CA SER A 427 10.25 8.41 48.50
C SER A 427 9.76 7.00 48.85
N LYS A 428 9.06 6.33 47.92
CA LYS A 428 8.57 4.95 48.08
C LYS A 428 9.74 3.97 48.23
N LEU A 429 10.77 4.07 47.39
CA LEU A 429 11.97 3.24 47.46
C LEU A 429 12.79 3.49 48.74
N ALA A 430 12.88 4.74 49.20
CA ALA A 430 13.51 5.06 50.48
C ALA A 430 12.77 4.44 51.66
N ALA A 431 11.43 4.37 51.62
CA ALA A 431 10.64 3.70 52.64
C ALA A 431 10.93 2.19 52.69
N TYR A 432 11.05 1.52 51.54
CA TYR A 432 11.44 0.09 51.50
C TYR A 432 12.82 -0.17 52.09
N LYS A 433 13.80 0.69 51.78
CA LYS A 433 15.14 0.59 52.36
C LYS A 433 15.14 0.78 53.88
N ARG A 434 14.36 1.74 54.40
CA ARG A 434 14.23 1.95 55.86
C ARG A 434 13.60 0.76 56.56
N ALA A 435 12.68 0.06 55.89
CA ALA A 435 12.03 -1.15 56.41
C ALA A 435 12.85 -2.45 56.21
N ASP A 436 14.11 -2.35 55.75
CA ASP A 436 15.00 -3.49 55.44
C ASP A 436 14.36 -4.55 54.51
N LEU A 437 13.61 -4.07 53.51
CA LEU A 437 12.94 -4.93 52.54
C LEU A 437 13.82 -5.13 51.30
N ASP A 438 13.88 -6.38 50.82
CA ASP A 438 14.53 -6.69 49.54
C ASP A 438 13.69 -6.15 48.39
N VAL A 439 14.26 -5.22 47.63
CA VAL A 439 13.59 -4.54 46.52
C VAL A 439 14.51 -4.45 45.30
N PHE A 440 13.95 -4.70 44.11
CA PHE A 440 14.55 -4.28 42.85
C PHE A 440 13.55 -3.50 42.00
N THR A 441 14.08 -2.80 40.99
CA THR A 441 13.26 -1.98 40.10
C THR A 441 13.49 -2.35 38.65
N THR A 442 12.43 -2.22 37.87
CA THR A 442 12.49 -2.12 36.40
C THR A 442 12.05 -0.72 35.97
N LYS A 443 12.39 -0.29 34.75
CA LYS A 443 12.09 1.07 34.25
C LYS A 443 11.52 1.05 32.84
N SER A 444 10.73 2.07 32.49
CA SER A 444 10.27 2.30 31.10
C SER A 444 11.43 2.46 30.12
N ALA A 445 12.55 3.05 30.53
CA ALA A 445 13.79 3.08 29.73
C ALA A 445 14.21 1.67 29.25
N GLN A 446 14.11 0.66 30.12
CA GLN A 446 14.45 -0.73 29.81
C GLN A 446 13.41 -1.39 28.89
N ALA A 447 12.14 -0.96 28.98
CA ALA A 447 11.10 -1.40 28.06
C ALA A 447 11.39 -0.87 26.64
N ASN A 448 11.78 0.40 26.55
CA ASN A 448 12.06 1.12 25.31
C ASN A 448 13.34 0.63 24.60
N ASP A 449 14.42 0.36 25.34
CA ASP A 449 15.67 -0.15 24.77
C ASP A 449 15.69 -1.69 24.61
N GLY A 450 14.72 -2.36 25.24
CA GLY A 450 14.55 -3.79 25.13
C GLY A 450 15.28 -4.64 26.17
N THR A 451 15.84 -4.06 27.22
CA THR A 451 16.53 -4.79 28.28
C THR A 451 15.61 -5.24 29.42
N LEU A 452 14.34 -4.81 29.44
CA LEU A 452 13.38 -5.05 30.55
C LEU A 452 13.34 -6.50 31.04
N LEU A 453 13.08 -7.46 30.14
CA LEU A 453 12.90 -8.85 30.52
C LEU A 453 14.23 -9.54 30.89
N LEU A 454 15.33 -9.12 30.26
CA LEU A 454 16.67 -9.62 30.61
C LEU A 454 17.06 -9.18 32.04
N HIS A 455 16.76 -7.92 32.38
CA HIS A 455 16.98 -7.40 33.72
C HIS A 455 16.09 -8.09 34.76
N LEU A 456 14.80 -8.26 34.45
CA LEU A 456 13.86 -8.98 35.30
C LEU A 456 14.35 -10.41 35.59
N GLU A 457 14.73 -11.15 34.55
CA GLU A 457 15.24 -12.52 34.68
C GLU A 457 16.50 -12.57 35.56
N ALA A 458 17.44 -11.63 35.38
CA ALA A 458 18.65 -11.55 36.17
C ALA A 458 18.37 -11.26 37.65
N GLU A 459 17.45 -10.33 37.95
CA GLU A 459 17.09 -9.98 39.33
C GLU A 459 16.36 -11.11 40.07
N LEU A 460 15.51 -11.86 39.38
CA LEU A 460 14.84 -13.04 39.94
C LEU A 460 15.83 -14.19 40.17
N SER A 461 16.76 -14.40 39.24
CA SER A 461 17.80 -15.43 39.34
C SER A 461 18.74 -15.19 40.52
N LYS A 462 19.14 -13.93 40.77
CA LYS A 462 19.96 -13.54 41.95
C LYS A 462 19.31 -13.91 43.29
N ARG A 463 17.98 -14.04 43.31
CA ARG A 463 17.16 -14.36 44.49
C ARG A 463 16.73 -15.81 44.54
N GLU A 464 17.34 -16.66 43.70
CA GLU A 464 17.09 -18.09 43.62
C GLU A 464 15.62 -18.44 43.31
N ILE A 465 14.87 -17.50 42.73
CA ILE A 465 13.50 -17.75 42.28
C ILE A 465 13.59 -18.65 41.05
N ARG A 466 13.07 -19.87 41.17
CA ARG A 466 13.03 -20.82 40.07
C ARG A 466 11.90 -20.45 39.11
N PHE A 467 12.21 -20.49 37.83
CA PHE A 467 11.23 -20.40 36.76
C PHE A 467 11.39 -21.55 35.79
N GLN A 468 10.24 -22.04 35.30
CA GLN A 468 10.16 -23.04 34.26
C GLN A 468 9.02 -22.64 33.32
N GLN A 469 9.35 -22.54 32.04
CA GLN A 469 8.36 -22.21 31.03
C GLN A 469 7.21 -23.23 31.05
N ARG A 470 5.98 -22.73 31.01
CA ARG A 470 4.77 -23.55 30.88
C ARG A 470 4.81 -24.40 29.63
N SER A 471 4.10 -25.52 29.66
CA SER A 471 3.96 -26.38 28.48
C SER A 471 3.23 -25.65 27.35
N LEU A 472 3.52 -26.03 26.10
CA LEU A 472 2.87 -25.46 24.93
C LEU A 472 1.34 -25.61 25.01
N GLU A 473 0.84 -26.74 25.51
CA GLU A 473 -0.60 -27.00 25.67
C GLU A 473 -1.26 -26.01 26.64
N GLU A 474 -0.64 -25.75 27.80
CA GLU A 474 -1.12 -24.75 28.75
C GLU A 474 -1.12 -23.34 28.16
N ILE A 475 -0.08 -22.99 27.40
CA ILE A 475 0.04 -21.69 26.75
C ILE A 475 -1.07 -21.51 25.71
N LEU A 476 -1.23 -22.46 24.79
CA LEU A 476 -2.23 -22.38 23.72
C LEU A 476 -3.65 -22.31 24.28
N LYS A 477 -3.97 -23.12 25.31
CA LYS A 477 -5.27 -23.08 25.99
C LYS A 477 -5.57 -21.72 26.62
N ALA A 478 -4.57 -21.06 27.17
CA ALA A 478 -4.73 -19.72 27.75
C ALA A 478 -4.92 -18.63 26.67
N VAL A 479 -4.29 -18.82 25.50
CA VAL A 479 -4.27 -17.87 24.39
C VAL A 479 -5.52 -17.98 23.50
N GLU A 480 -6.13 -19.16 23.42
CA GLU A 480 -7.33 -19.45 22.62
C GLU A 480 -8.45 -18.40 22.72
N PRO A 481 -8.86 -17.92 23.93
CA PRO A 481 -9.91 -16.91 24.08
C PRO A 481 -9.51 -15.51 23.59
N VAL A 482 -8.20 -15.25 23.47
CA VAL A 482 -7.64 -13.92 23.19
C VAL A 482 -7.28 -13.76 21.72
N VAL A 483 -6.95 -14.84 20.99
CA VAL A 483 -6.23 -14.71 19.69
C VAL A 483 -6.94 -15.25 18.44
N ILE A 484 -7.90 -16.16 18.48
CA ILE A 484 -8.12 -16.96 17.25
C ILE A 484 -9.07 -16.32 16.21
N LYS A 485 -9.91 -15.32 16.54
CA LYS A 485 -10.94 -14.84 15.59
C LYS A 485 -10.59 -13.63 14.71
N HIS A 486 -9.48 -12.93 14.96
CA HIS A 486 -9.16 -11.69 14.24
C HIS A 486 -7.80 -11.67 13.53
N PHE A 487 -6.87 -12.55 13.91
CA PHE A 487 -5.52 -12.55 13.32
C PHE A 487 -5.50 -13.10 11.91
N GLU A 488 -6.28 -14.12 11.58
CA GLU A 488 -6.27 -14.76 10.25
C GLU A 488 -6.51 -13.75 9.11
N LYS A 489 -7.46 -12.83 9.30
CA LYS A 489 -7.74 -11.77 8.31
C LYS A 489 -6.56 -10.80 8.16
N LEU A 490 -5.95 -10.40 9.27
CA LEU A 490 -4.76 -9.54 9.25
C LEU A 490 -3.59 -10.26 8.57
N ILE A 491 -3.36 -11.53 8.90
CA ILE A 491 -2.31 -12.36 8.34
C ILE A 491 -2.51 -12.54 6.84
N ALA A 492 -3.73 -12.83 6.38
CA ALA A 492 -4.06 -12.95 4.96
C ALA A 492 -3.73 -11.65 4.20
N VAL A 493 -4.11 -10.49 4.75
CA VAL A 493 -3.77 -9.17 4.18
C VAL A 493 -2.26 -8.96 4.15
N CYS A 494 -1.53 -9.32 5.20
CA CYS A 494 -0.07 -9.23 5.22
C CYS A 494 0.59 -10.14 4.18
N ILE A 495 0.17 -11.40 4.06
CA ILE A 495 0.65 -12.35 3.05
C ILE A 495 0.50 -11.74 1.64
N LYS A 496 -0.68 -11.18 1.35
CA LYS A 496 -0.95 -10.49 0.08
C LYS A 496 0.00 -9.33 -0.16
N HIS A 497 0.15 -8.41 0.80
CA HIS A 497 1.03 -7.26 0.63
C HIS A 497 2.51 -7.65 0.48
N ILE A 498 2.96 -8.69 1.17
CA ILE A 498 4.33 -9.20 1.06
C ILE A 498 4.56 -9.79 -0.33
N ARG A 499 3.64 -10.62 -0.81
CA ARG A 499 3.75 -11.26 -2.14
C ARG A 499 3.64 -10.27 -3.28
N VAL A 500 2.63 -9.38 -3.26
CA VAL A 500 2.42 -8.37 -4.31
C VAL A 500 3.56 -7.34 -4.34
N GLY A 501 4.09 -6.97 -3.18
CA GLY A 501 5.18 -5.99 -3.07
C GLY A 501 6.58 -6.58 -3.20
N ASP A 502 6.72 -7.88 -3.45
CA ASP A 502 8.00 -8.62 -3.45
C ASP A 502 8.89 -8.27 -2.24
N LEU A 503 8.28 -8.19 -1.06
CA LEU A 503 8.97 -7.75 0.16
C LEU A 503 9.84 -8.87 0.71
N THR A 504 11.06 -8.55 1.13
CA THR A 504 11.94 -9.49 1.83
C THR A 504 11.81 -9.35 3.35
N LEU A 505 12.27 -10.36 4.10
CA LEU A 505 12.36 -10.26 5.57
C LEU A 505 13.18 -9.04 6.01
N GLU A 506 14.28 -8.72 5.30
CA GLU A 506 15.12 -7.57 5.61
C GLU A 506 14.33 -6.25 5.50
N MET A 507 13.57 -6.06 4.42
CA MET A 507 12.71 -4.89 4.24
C MET A 507 11.64 -4.79 5.33
N LEU A 508 11.06 -5.93 5.75
CA LEU A 508 10.08 -5.95 6.84
C LEU A 508 10.71 -5.58 8.20
N LEU A 509 11.92 -6.08 8.47
CA LEU A 509 12.67 -5.76 9.70
C LEU A 509 13.14 -4.30 9.73
N GLU A 510 13.50 -3.73 8.58
CA GLU A 510 13.81 -2.31 8.44
C GLU A 510 12.59 -1.44 8.76
N ARG A 511 11.43 -1.76 8.19
CA ARG A 511 10.16 -1.11 8.54
C ARG A 511 9.81 -1.26 10.03
N ALA A 512 10.12 -2.42 10.63
CA ALA A 512 9.92 -2.62 12.06
C ALA A 512 10.81 -1.71 12.92
N ASN A 513 12.01 -1.34 12.45
CA ASN A 513 12.93 -0.45 13.18
C ASN A 513 12.43 1.00 13.26
N SER A 514 11.60 1.44 12.31
CA SER A 514 11.06 2.81 12.30
C SER A 514 9.84 2.99 13.22
N LEU A 515 9.28 1.90 13.75
CA LEU A 515 8.12 1.93 14.64
C LEU A 515 8.53 2.18 16.09
N ARG A 516 7.59 2.70 16.90
CA ARG A 516 7.77 2.86 18.35
C ARG A 516 7.95 1.50 19.03
N ASP A 517 7.04 0.57 18.76
CA ASP A 517 7.04 -0.78 19.31
C ASP A 517 7.91 -1.73 18.47
N LYS A 518 9.22 -1.46 18.48
CA LYS A 518 10.21 -2.16 17.62
C LYS A 518 10.23 -3.65 17.86
N LYS A 519 10.13 -4.08 19.13
CA LYS A 519 10.20 -5.49 19.49
C LYS A 519 9.03 -6.29 18.96
N ARG A 520 7.81 -5.83 19.25
CA ARG A 520 6.61 -6.49 18.73
C ARG A 520 6.60 -6.47 17.22
N ALA A 521 6.98 -5.35 16.60
CA ALA A 521 7.03 -5.22 15.15
C ALA A 521 8.01 -6.22 14.51
N LYS A 522 9.20 -6.41 15.09
CA LYS A 522 10.19 -7.40 14.63
C LYS A 522 9.68 -8.83 14.79
N ALA A 523 9.14 -9.16 15.96
CA ALA A 523 8.56 -10.48 16.22
C ALA A 523 7.41 -10.77 15.23
N PHE A 524 6.53 -9.79 15.00
CA PHE A 524 5.47 -9.89 14.01
C PHE A 524 6.02 -10.09 12.59
N ALA A 525 7.01 -9.31 12.17
CA ALA A 525 7.64 -9.44 10.85
C ALA A 525 8.26 -10.83 10.62
N GLN A 526 8.98 -11.36 11.62
CA GLN A 526 9.58 -12.70 11.56
C GLN A 526 8.51 -13.80 11.46
N ALA A 527 7.46 -13.73 12.29
CA ALA A 527 6.37 -14.69 12.27
C ALA A 527 5.61 -14.65 10.94
N ILE A 528 5.24 -13.45 10.48
CA ILE A 528 4.46 -13.29 9.26
C ILE A 528 5.25 -13.72 8.03
N TRP A 529 6.56 -13.48 8.02
CA TRP A 529 7.45 -13.95 6.96
C TRP A 529 7.44 -15.47 6.86
N LYS A 530 7.61 -16.17 7.98
CA LYS A 530 7.57 -17.64 8.02
C LYS A 530 6.24 -18.21 7.56
N ILE A 531 5.13 -17.60 7.97
CA ILE A 531 3.80 -17.98 7.51
C ILE A 531 3.68 -17.75 5.99
N THR A 532 4.18 -16.62 5.49
CA THR A 532 4.16 -16.29 4.06
C THR A 532 5.02 -17.24 3.23
N GLU A 533 6.20 -17.64 3.72
CA GLU A 533 7.06 -18.65 3.08
C GLU A 533 6.35 -20.00 3.01
N ALA A 534 5.71 -20.45 4.09
CA ALA A 534 4.95 -21.69 4.12
C ALA A 534 3.72 -21.64 3.19
N TYR A 535 2.97 -20.53 3.20
CA TYR A 535 1.84 -20.30 2.30
C TYR A 535 2.28 -20.35 0.82
N SER A 536 3.39 -19.68 0.51
CA SER A 536 3.94 -19.63 -0.84
C SER A 536 4.46 -21.00 -1.30
N ARG A 537 5.06 -21.79 -0.42
CA ARG A 537 5.46 -23.18 -0.71
C ARG A 537 4.24 -24.06 -1.01
N LYS A 538 3.19 -23.95 -0.20
CA LYS A 538 1.95 -24.72 -0.40
C LYS A 538 1.33 -24.48 -1.78
N LEU A 539 1.31 -23.22 -2.24
CA LEU A 539 0.86 -22.89 -3.61
C LEU A 539 1.76 -23.52 -4.70
N LYS A 540 3.08 -23.54 -4.50
CA LYS A 540 4.02 -24.16 -5.46
C LYS A 540 3.85 -25.69 -5.52
N ASP A 541 3.75 -26.34 -4.37
CA ASP A 541 3.72 -27.81 -4.27
C ASP A 541 2.43 -28.40 -4.87
N ASP A 542 1.30 -27.76 -4.59
CA ASP A 542 -0.01 -28.23 -5.08
C ASP A 542 -0.21 -27.88 -6.58
N LYS A 543 0.66 -27.02 -7.16
CA LYS A 543 0.58 -26.35 -8.47
C LYS A 543 -0.57 -25.35 -8.76
N PRO A 544 -1.45 -24.93 -7.81
CA PRO A 544 -2.36 -23.83 -8.08
C PRO A 544 -1.69 -22.47 -7.90
N ILE A 545 -2.36 -21.44 -8.42
CA ILE A 545 -2.07 -20.03 -8.11
C ILE A 545 -3.16 -19.45 -7.21
N ASP A 546 -2.84 -18.36 -6.51
CA ASP A 546 -3.85 -17.52 -5.84
C ASP A 546 -4.33 -16.40 -6.79
N PHE A 547 -5.34 -15.64 -6.35
CA PHE A 547 -5.89 -14.54 -7.15
C PHE A 547 -4.86 -13.46 -7.47
N ASP A 548 -3.94 -13.16 -6.54
CA ASP A 548 -2.92 -12.13 -6.75
C ASP A 548 -1.88 -12.56 -7.79
N ALA A 549 -1.39 -13.80 -7.72
CA ALA A 549 -0.52 -14.37 -8.75
C ALA A 549 -1.23 -14.47 -10.10
N MET A 550 -2.53 -14.75 -10.11
CA MET A 550 -3.32 -14.73 -11.35
C MET A 550 -3.34 -13.33 -11.98
N ILE A 551 -3.56 -12.28 -11.19
CA ILE A 551 -3.52 -10.90 -11.72
C ILE A 551 -2.10 -10.56 -12.20
N ALA A 552 -1.06 -10.88 -11.42
CA ALA A 552 0.32 -10.62 -11.80
C ALA A 552 0.72 -11.32 -13.12
N ASN A 553 0.34 -12.60 -13.28
CA ASN A 553 0.57 -13.34 -14.52
C ASN A 553 -0.17 -12.69 -15.69
N ALA A 554 -1.44 -12.30 -15.52
CA ALA A 554 -2.21 -11.63 -16.56
C ALA A 554 -1.57 -10.28 -16.96
N THR A 555 -1.13 -9.49 -16.00
CA THR A 555 -0.40 -8.22 -16.23
C THR A 555 0.87 -8.47 -17.05
N HIS A 556 1.68 -9.46 -16.68
CA HIS A 556 2.89 -9.80 -17.42
C HIS A 556 2.61 -10.17 -18.87
N LEU A 557 1.55 -10.95 -19.13
CA LEU A 557 1.15 -11.30 -20.50
C LEU A 557 0.73 -10.08 -21.34
N VAL A 558 0.13 -9.05 -20.70
CA VAL A 558 -0.21 -7.78 -21.36
C VAL A 558 1.05 -6.96 -21.63
N GLU A 559 1.94 -6.82 -20.64
CA GLU A 559 3.18 -6.05 -20.75
C GLU A 559 4.15 -6.64 -21.79
N GLU A 560 4.20 -7.97 -21.92
CA GLU A 560 4.97 -8.66 -22.97
C GLU A 560 4.33 -8.55 -24.38
N GLY A 561 3.15 -7.94 -24.51
CA GLY A 561 2.41 -7.83 -25.76
C GLY A 561 1.88 -9.18 -26.29
N ARG A 562 1.84 -10.21 -25.44
CA ARG A 562 1.34 -11.55 -25.77
C ARG A 562 -0.18 -11.62 -25.76
N TYR A 563 -0.82 -10.80 -24.92
CA TYR A 563 -2.25 -10.57 -24.99
C TYR A 563 -2.57 -9.51 -26.06
N LYS A 564 -3.43 -9.87 -27.01
CA LYS A 564 -4.08 -8.93 -27.92
C LYS A 564 -5.57 -8.96 -27.63
N GLU A 565 -6.12 -7.84 -27.17
CA GLU A 565 -7.54 -7.76 -26.86
C GLU A 565 -8.35 -7.98 -28.16
N PRO A 566 -9.22 -9.01 -28.21
CA PRO A 566 -10.00 -9.29 -29.41
C PRO A 566 -11.02 -8.21 -29.78
N LEU A 567 -11.43 -7.40 -28.80
CA LEU A 567 -12.52 -6.43 -28.91
C LEU A 567 -12.11 -5.07 -29.48
N PHE A 568 -10.81 -4.81 -29.68
CA PHE A 568 -10.31 -3.60 -30.37
C PHE A 568 -9.73 -3.96 -31.75
N PRO A 569 -10.55 -4.41 -32.72
CA PRO A 569 -10.07 -4.87 -34.03
C PRO A 569 -9.59 -3.74 -34.95
N HIS A 570 -9.82 -2.49 -34.57
CA HIS A 570 -9.39 -1.32 -35.33
C HIS A 570 -8.20 -0.67 -34.63
N PRO A 571 -7.06 -0.43 -35.31
CA PRO A 571 -6.30 0.76 -34.97
C PRO A 571 -7.31 1.90 -35.13
N HIS A 572 -7.69 2.51 -34.01
CA HIS A 572 -8.81 3.44 -33.91
C HIS A 572 -8.80 4.43 -35.08
N ARG A 573 -9.99 4.76 -35.59
CA ARG A 573 -10.17 5.55 -36.81
C ARG A 573 -9.54 6.94 -36.71
#